data_AF-A0A9X0SPD8-F1
#
_entry.id   AF-A0A9X0SPD8-F1
#
_cell.length_a   1.000
_cell.length_b   1.000
_cell.length_c   1.000
_cell.angle_alpha   90.00
_cell.angle_beta   90.00
_cell.angle_gamma   90.00
#
_symmetry.space_group_name_H-M   'P 1'
#
loop_
_entity.id
_entity.type
_entity.pdbx_description
1 polymer ?
#
loop_
_entity_poly.entity_id
_entity_poly.type
_entity_poly.pdbx_seq_one_letter_code
_entity_poly.pdbx_strand_id
1 'polypeptide(L)'
;MKYGDLYKHYKQKEYCFRCIALPVSEFTGDFVDLRENLVAQDAHTPDGEAIRAVRLYCYKGVVFIDREKPHVIYQAEVDYGTDKIWAREVDEFFGMQKLPSGEMVKRFVMLDNK
;
A
#
# COMPACT_ATOMS: atom_id res chain seq x y z
N MET A 1 -3.99 -11.06 -7.61
CA MET A 1 -2.94 -10.12 -7.20
C MET A 1 -1.69 -10.89 -6.85
N LYS A 2 -0.57 -10.50 -7.44
CA LYS A 2 0.77 -11.03 -7.18
C LYS A 2 1.76 -9.87 -7.22
N TYR A 3 2.88 -10.03 -6.53
CA TYR A 3 3.99 -9.08 -6.59
C TYR A 3 4.30 -8.73 -8.05
N GLY A 4 4.41 -7.44 -8.35
CA GLY A 4 4.68 -6.95 -9.70
C GLY A 4 3.45 -6.63 -10.54
N ASP A 5 2.23 -6.96 -10.09
CA ASP A 5 1.01 -6.55 -10.80
C ASP A 5 0.92 -5.02 -10.88
N LEU A 6 0.61 -4.50 -12.07
CA LEU A 6 0.49 -3.07 -12.32
C LEU A 6 -0.97 -2.62 -12.15
N TYR A 7 -1.16 -1.47 -11.53
CA TYR A 7 -2.46 -0.85 -11.28
C TYR A 7 -2.44 0.60 -11.74
N LYS A 8 -3.51 1.01 -12.43
CA LYS A 8 -3.75 2.39 -12.81
C LYS A 8 -4.72 3.04 -11.84
N HIS A 9 -4.26 4.09 -11.17
CA HIS A 9 -5.08 4.92 -10.31
C HIS A 9 -6.03 5.79 -11.15
N TYR A 10 -7.21 6.14 -10.62
CA TYR A 10 -8.18 6.99 -11.34
C TYR A 10 -7.60 8.35 -11.80
N LYS A 11 -6.59 8.86 -11.08
CA LYS A 11 -5.78 10.05 -11.48
C LYS A 11 -4.73 9.75 -12.57
N GLN A 12 -4.87 8.66 -13.33
CA GLN A 12 -4.02 8.26 -14.46
C GLN A 12 -2.56 7.94 -14.14
N LYS A 13 -2.20 7.78 -12.86
CA LYS A 13 -0.85 7.35 -12.43
C LYS A 13 -0.78 5.85 -12.28
N GLU A 14 0.37 5.26 -12.62
CA GLU A 14 0.61 3.83 -12.53
C GLU A 14 1.42 3.47 -11.29
N TYR A 15 1.07 2.32 -10.72
CA TYR A 15 1.64 1.82 -9.49
C TYR A 15 1.86 0.31 -9.57
N CYS A 16 2.98 -0.15 -9.06
CA CYS A 16 3.30 -1.57 -8.91
C CYS A 16 2.88 -2.06 -7.54
N PHE A 17 2.10 -3.14 -7.51
CA PHE A 17 1.74 -3.85 -6.29
C PHE A 17 2.93 -4.64 -5.75
N ARG A 18 3.23 -4.50 -4.45
CA ARG A 18 4.26 -5.31 -3.78
C ARG A 18 3.65 -6.43 -2.94
N CYS A 19 2.88 -6.08 -1.92
CA CYS A 19 2.26 -7.07 -1.03
C CYS A 19 1.06 -6.49 -0.29
N ILE A 20 0.36 -7.34 0.46
CA ILE A 20 -0.52 -6.92 1.55
C ILE A 20 0.30 -7.05 2.84
N ALA A 21 0.32 -5.99 3.64
CA ALA A 21 0.84 -6.00 5.00
C ALA A 21 -0.32 -6.19 6.00
N LEU A 22 -0.15 -7.12 6.95
CA LEU A 22 -1.12 -7.38 8.01
C LEU A 22 -0.84 -6.53 9.25
N PRO A 23 -1.85 -6.15 10.06
CA PRO A 23 -1.62 -5.51 11.34
C PRO A 23 -0.60 -6.26 12.20
N VAL A 24 0.32 -5.54 12.85
CA VAL A 24 1.26 -6.16 13.81
C VAL A 24 0.51 -6.84 14.97
N SER A 25 -0.69 -6.37 15.31
CA SER A 25 -1.56 -7.02 16.30
C SER A 25 -2.02 -8.42 15.91
N GLU A 26 -1.97 -8.79 14.62
CA GLU A 26 -2.27 -10.14 14.14
C GLU A 26 -1.05 -11.07 14.20
N PHE A 27 0.14 -10.57 14.56
CA PHE A 27 1.33 -11.40 14.70
C PHE A 27 1.27 -12.24 15.98
N THR A 28 1.29 -13.56 15.82
CA THR A 28 1.23 -14.53 16.93
C THR A 28 2.55 -15.21 17.22
N GLY A 29 3.65 -14.79 16.58
CA GLY A 29 4.98 -15.31 16.80
C GLY A 29 5.71 -14.61 17.95
N ASP A 30 6.98 -14.94 18.16
CA ASP A 30 7.82 -14.20 19.11
C ASP A 30 8.23 -12.85 18.49
N PHE A 31 7.92 -11.75 19.18
CA PHE A 31 8.23 -10.39 18.72
C PHE A 31 9.74 -10.15 18.54
N VAL A 32 10.61 -10.95 19.19
CA VAL A 32 12.06 -10.86 18.96
C VAL A 32 12.46 -11.28 17.55
N ASP A 33 11.64 -12.10 16.89
CA ASP A 33 11.88 -12.54 15.51
C ASP A 33 11.33 -11.55 14.47
N LEU A 34 10.54 -10.57 14.91
CA LEU A 34 9.91 -9.59 14.03
C LEU A 34 10.93 -8.50 13.67
N ARG A 35 11.37 -8.48 12.42
CA ARG A 35 12.42 -7.56 11.95
C ARG A 35 11.81 -6.31 11.36
N GLU A 36 12.36 -5.14 11.68
CA GLU A 36 12.07 -3.92 10.91
C GLU A 36 12.45 -4.14 9.44
N ASN A 37 11.59 -3.72 8.53
CA ASN A 37 11.75 -3.94 7.10
C ASN A 37 11.95 -2.61 6.36
N LEU A 38 10.87 -1.88 6.13
CA LEU A 38 10.87 -0.61 5.38
C LEU A 38 9.93 0.39 6.05
N VAL A 39 10.04 1.65 5.61
CA VAL A 39 9.10 2.71 5.98
C VAL A 39 8.25 3.05 4.77
N ALA A 40 6.94 2.91 4.90
CA ALA A 40 5.99 3.31 3.88
C ALA A 40 5.43 4.72 4.13
N GLN A 41 5.01 5.36 3.06
CA GLN A 41 4.31 6.65 3.06
C GLN A 41 2.79 6.41 3.21
N ASP A 42 2.18 7.06 4.19
CA ASP A 42 0.72 6.98 4.39
C ASP A 42 -0.02 7.72 3.27
N ALA A 43 -0.76 6.95 2.46
CA ALA A 43 -1.47 7.48 1.31
C ALA A 43 -2.70 8.33 1.66
N HIS A 44 -3.07 8.42 2.95
CA HIS A 44 -4.14 9.33 3.43
C HIS A 44 -3.60 10.69 3.89
N THR A 45 -2.28 10.91 3.86
CA THR A 45 -1.72 12.23 4.19
C THR A 45 -2.37 13.28 3.28
N PRO A 46 -3.04 14.32 3.82
CA PRO A 46 -3.64 15.37 3.02
C PRO A 46 -2.59 16.11 2.16
N ASP A 47 -3.03 16.59 1.00
CA ASP A 47 -2.18 17.39 0.12
C ASP A 47 -1.69 18.65 0.86
N GLY A 48 -0.38 18.89 0.87
CA GLY A 48 0.25 20.02 1.57
C GLY A 48 0.67 19.74 3.02
N GLU A 49 0.33 18.58 3.58
CA GLU A 49 0.85 18.14 4.88
C GLU A 49 2.13 17.30 4.74
N ALA A 50 2.91 17.26 5.83
CA ALA A 50 4.07 16.38 5.92
C ALA A 50 3.62 14.91 5.85
N ILE A 51 4.16 14.16 4.88
CA ILE A 51 3.85 12.74 4.67
C ILE A 51 4.13 11.95 5.94
N ARG A 52 3.11 11.26 6.46
CA ARG A 52 3.25 10.41 7.63
C ARG A 52 3.96 9.11 7.24
N ALA A 53 4.97 8.76 8.03
CA ALA A 53 5.71 7.51 7.90
C ALA A 53 4.97 6.38 8.63
N VAL A 54 4.96 5.19 8.01
CA VAL A 54 4.38 3.97 8.57
C VAL A 54 5.43 2.88 8.59
N ARG A 55 5.65 2.27 9.76
CA ARG A 55 6.65 1.22 9.93
C ARG A 55 6.12 -0.10 9.40
N LEU A 56 6.94 -0.79 8.62
CA LEU A 56 6.70 -2.15 8.17
C LEU A 56 7.69 -3.09 8.84
N TYR A 57 7.21 -4.29 9.13
CA TYR A 57 7.99 -5.38 9.70
C TYR A 57 7.92 -6.62 8.80
N CYS A 58 8.86 -7.54 8.97
CA CYS A 58 8.89 -8.78 8.21
C CYS A 58 9.18 -9.97 9.13
N TYR A 59 8.41 -11.04 8.95
CA TYR A 59 8.68 -12.35 9.52
C TYR A 59 8.43 -13.43 8.47
N LYS A 60 9.47 -14.19 8.13
CA LYS A 60 9.42 -15.30 7.14
C LYS A 60 8.72 -14.93 5.82
N GLY A 61 8.93 -13.71 5.34
CA GLY A 61 8.36 -13.21 4.07
C GLY A 61 6.94 -12.62 4.19
N VAL A 62 6.30 -12.72 5.36
CA VAL A 62 5.05 -12.00 5.65
C VAL A 62 5.40 -10.60 6.11
N VAL A 63 4.73 -9.59 5.54
CA VAL A 63 4.91 -8.20 5.91
C VAL A 63 3.82 -7.81 6.92
N PHE A 64 4.23 -7.11 7.97
CA PHE A 64 3.33 -6.55 8.97
C PHE A 64 3.43 -5.02 9.00
N ILE A 65 2.39 -4.34 9.48
CA ILE A 65 2.29 -2.88 9.51
C ILE A 65 1.83 -2.38 10.88
N ASP A 66 2.41 -1.27 11.33
CA ASP A 66 2.00 -0.54 12.54
C ASP A 66 0.69 0.27 12.29
N ARG A 67 -0.38 -0.48 11.98
CA ARG A 67 -1.75 -0.01 11.71
C ARG A 67 -2.74 -1.09 12.12
N GLU A 68 -3.98 -0.68 12.39
CA GLU A 68 -5.05 -1.59 12.86
C GLU A 68 -5.66 -2.46 11.75
N LYS A 69 -5.49 -2.07 10.48
CA LYS A 69 -6.09 -2.75 9.33
C LYS A 69 -5.04 -3.22 8.33
N PRO A 70 -5.35 -4.25 7.52
CA PRO A 70 -4.51 -4.64 6.40
C PRO A 70 -4.31 -3.50 5.39
N HIS A 71 -3.08 -3.35 4.91
CA HIS A 71 -2.73 -2.33 3.92
C HIS A 71 -2.10 -2.97 2.68
N VAL A 72 -2.45 -2.45 1.50
CA VAL A 72 -1.69 -2.67 0.27
C VAL A 72 -0.43 -1.84 0.31
N ILE A 73 0.71 -2.49 0.08
CA ILE A 73 2.00 -1.85 -0.12
C ILE A 73 2.28 -1.80 -1.62
N TYR A 74 2.52 -0.60 -2.14
CA TYR A 74 2.67 -0.36 -3.57
C TYR A 74 3.66 0.76 -3.84
N GLN A 75 4.16 0.85 -5.07
CA GLN A 75 5.18 1.83 -5.46
C GLN A 75 4.77 2.55 -6.74
N ALA A 76 4.98 3.87 -6.79
CA ALA A 76 4.76 4.63 -8.02
C ALA A 76 5.83 4.29 -9.05
N GLU A 77 5.48 4.32 -10.34
CA GLU A 77 6.41 4.08 -11.44
C GLU A 77 7.68 4.95 -11.36
N VAL A 78 7.50 6.23 -11.05
CA VAL A 78 8.59 7.20 -10.91
C VAL A 78 9.56 6.89 -9.77
N ASP A 79 9.15 6.05 -8.82
CA ASP A 79 9.92 5.69 -7.62
C ASP A 79 10.52 4.28 -7.73
N TYR A 80 10.39 3.60 -8.89
CA TYR A 80 10.96 2.26 -9.09
C TYR A 80 12.48 2.24 -8.85
N GLY A 81 12.95 1.20 -8.17
CA GLY A 81 14.36 1.05 -7.76
C GLY A 81 14.74 1.82 -6.48
N THR A 82 13.79 2.54 -5.87
CA THR A 82 13.98 3.21 -4.58
C THR A 82 13.23 2.48 -3.46
N ASP A 83 13.50 2.86 -2.21
CA ASP A 83 12.75 2.39 -1.03
C ASP A 83 11.44 3.15 -0.81
N LYS A 84 11.11 4.12 -1.67
CA LYS A 84 9.91 4.93 -1.52
C LYS A 84 8.67 4.14 -1.93
N ILE A 85 7.93 3.69 -0.95
CA ILE A 85 6.72 2.88 -1.09
C ILE A 85 5.55 3.54 -0.35
N TRP A 86 4.34 3.20 -0.75
CA TRP A 86 3.09 3.74 -0.21
C TRP A 86 2.29 2.64 0.48
N ALA A 87 1.57 3.00 1.52
CA ALA A 87 0.60 2.16 2.21
C ALA A 87 -0.80 2.76 2.11
N ARG A 88 -1.79 1.93 1.73
CA ARG A 88 -3.21 2.28 1.74
C ARG A 88 -4.02 1.09 2.24
N GLU A 89 -5.09 1.33 2.99
CA GLU A 89 -5.99 0.25 3.44
C GLU A 89 -6.46 -0.61 2.25
N VAL A 90 -6.57 -1.92 2.46
CA VAL A 90 -6.99 -2.88 1.42
C VAL A 90 -8.35 -2.51 0.84
N ASP A 91 -9.33 -2.20 1.70
CA ASP A 91 -10.69 -1.83 1.28
C ASP A 91 -10.70 -0.56 0.43
N GLU A 92 -9.80 0.39 0.71
CA GLU A 92 -9.70 1.61 -0.08
C GLU A 92 -8.98 1.40 -1.41
N PHE A 93 -7.94 0.57 -1.43
CA PHE A 93 -7.16 0.30 -2.64
C PHE A 93 -8.02 -0.42 -3.68
N PHE A 94 -8.76 -1.45 -3.27
CA PHE A 94 -9.67 -2.20 -4.15
C PHE A 94 -11.08 -1.59 -4.23
N GLY A 95 -11.34 -0.55 -3.44
CA GLY A 95 -12.64 0.11 -3.34
C GLY A 95 -12.93 1.16 -4.42
N MET A 96 -14.07 1.82 -4.23
CA MET A 96 -14.55 2.89 -5.10
C MET A 96 -14.19 4.26 -4.51
N GLN A 97 -13.95 5.24 -5.39
CA GLN A 97 -13.77 6.65 -5.08
C GLN A 97 -14.92 7.45 -5.69
N LYS A 98 -15.52 8.34 -4.88
CA LYS A 98 -16.47 9.33 -5.37
C LYS A 98 -15.72 10.53 -5.96
N LEU A 99 -15.97 10.87 -7.22
CA LEU A 99 -15.42 12.06 -7.87
C LEU A 99 -16.22 13.33 -7.50
N PRO A 100 -15.67 14.54 -7.71
CA PRO A 100 -16.43 15.78 -7.52
C PRO A 100 -17.72 15.86 -8.34
N SER A 101 -17.77 15.18 -9.49
CA SER A 101 -18.97 15.02 -10.32
C SER A 101 -20.08 14.19 -9.66
N GLY A 102 -19.78 13.50 -8.56
CA GLY A 102 -20.67 12.55 -7.90
C GLY A 102 -20.56 11.11 -8.42
N GLU A 103 -19.84 10.89 -9.52
CA GLU A 103 -19.60 9.57 -10.10
C GLU A 103 -18.72 8.69 -9.19
N MET A 104 -19.01 7.39 -9.15
CA MET A 104 -18.21 6.40 -8.44
C MET A 104 -17.30 5.66 -9.43
N VAL A 105 -15.98 5.72 -9.20
CA VAL A 105 -14.98 5.02 -10.01
C VAL A 105 -14.15 4.06 -9.16
N LYS A 106 -13.63 2.98 -9.72
CA LYS A 106 -12.63 2.16 -9.00
C LYS A 106 -11.39 3.01 -8.71
N ARG A 107 -10.87 2.96 -7.48
CA ARG A 107 -9.68 3.75 -7.13
C ARG A 107 -8.47 3.30 -7.95
N PHE A 108 -8.28 1.99 -8.02
CA PHE A 108 -7.25 1.34 -8.82
C PHE A 108 -7.87 0.29 -9.73
N VAL A 109 -7.41 0.22 -10.97
CA VAL A 109 -7.77 -0.81 -11.95
C VAL A 109 -6.50 -1.55 -12.33
N MET A 110 -6.51 -2.87 -12.22
CA MET A 110 -5.37 -3.69 -12.65
C MET A 110 -5.16 -3.51 -14.16
N LEU A 111 -3.90 -3.32 -14.56
CA LEU A 111 -3.50 -3.32 -15.96
C LEU A 111 -3.24 -4.76 -16.38
N ASP A 112 -3.87 -5.18 -17.48
CA ASP A 112 -3.58 -6.50 -18.05
C ASP A 112 -2.14 -6.51 -18.59
N ASN A 113 -1.30 -7.35 -18.01
CA ASN A 113 0.00 -7.68 -18.58
C ASN A 113 -0.26 -8.52 -19.84
N LYS A 114 -0.08 -7.93 -21.03
CA LYS A 114 -0.02 -8.68 -22.29
C LYS A 114 1.26 -9.49 -22.38
#